data_AF-A0A941JFF8-F1
#
_entry.id   AF-A0A941JFF8-F1
#
_cell.length_a   1.000
_cell.length_b   1.000
_cell.length_c   1.000
_cell.angle_alpha   90.00
_cell.angle_beta   90.00
_cell.angle_gamma   90.00
#
_symmetry.space_group_name_H-M   'P 1'
#
loop_
_entity.id
_entity.type
_entity.pdbx_description
1 polymer ?
#
loop_
_entity_poly.entity_id
_entity_poly.type
_entity_poly.pdbx_seq_one_letter_code
_entity_poly.pdbx_strand_id
1 'polypeptide(L)'
;MHSPDALLRRMFDAMVASAQPERCVAAHLPAPDTLRGGRVIVIGAGKASAAMAQAVESRWDGPLTGLVVTRHGYAVPCARIEIVEAAHPVPDEAGLRAARRMLDLVSGLRPEDTVLCLISGGGSALLPLPLDGLTLQDKQAVNRALLASGATIREMTCVRRHLSAITGCR
;
A
#
# COMPACT_ATOMS: atom_id res chain seq x y z
N MET A 1 -9.99 37.25 21.66
CA MET A 1 -11.11 36.55 20.98
C MET A 1 -10.56 36.03 19.66
N HIS A 2 -10.45 34.71 19.46
CA HIS A 2 -9.94 34.18 18.18
C HIS A 2 -10.93 34.49 17.06
N SER A 3 -10.44 34.97 15.91
CA SER A 3 -11.31 35.16 14.75
C SER A 3 -11.87 33.81 14.28
N PRO A 4 -13.09 33.78 13.69
CA PRO A 4 -13.66 32.57 13.12
C PRO A 4 -12.70 31.85 12.16
N ASP A 5 -11.97 32.59 11.32
CA ASP A 5 -10.98 32.04 10.38
C ASP A 5 -9.84 31.32 11.10
N ALA A 6 -9.32 31.90 12.18
CA ALA A 6 -8.27 31.28 12.98
C ALA A 6 -8.76 29.99 13.66
N LEU A 7 -10.03 29.93 14.05
CA LEU A 7 -10.63 28.71 14.59
C LEU A 7 -10.78 27.64 13.50
N LEU A 8 -11.36 27.98 12.34
CA LEU A 8 -11.54 27.05 11.22
C LEU A 8 -10.21 26.48 10.73
N ARG A 9 -9.17 27.31 10.63
CA ARG A 9 -7.83 26.86 10.24
C ARG A 9 -7.26 25.86 11.25
N ARG A 10 -7.37 26.12 12.55
CA ARG A 10 -6.92 25.17 13.58
C ARG A 10 -7.69 23.85 13.53
N MET A 11 -8.99 23.89 13.26
CA MET A 11 -9.80 22.68 13.11
C MET A 11 -9.35 21.86 11.89
N PHE A 12 -9.11 22.53 10.75
CA PHE A 12 -8.58 21.88 9.55
C PHE A 12 -7.20 21.25 9.82
N ASP A 13 -6.27 22.01 10.39
CA ASP A 13 -4.91 21.53 10.68
C ASP A 13 -4.94 20.34 11.66
N ALA A 14 -5.81 20.39 12.68
CA ALA A 14 -6.01 19.27 13.61
C ALA A 14 -6.57 18.03 12.91
N MET A 15 -7.53 18.17 11.98
CA MET A 15 -8.06 17.04 11.20
C MET A 15 -7.00 16.45 10.28
N VAL A 16 -6.25 17.28 9.54
CA VAL A 16 -5.14 16.81 8.69
C VAL A 16 -4.12 16.06 9.53
N ALA A 17 -3.71 16.64 10.66
CA ALA A 17 -2.76 16.02 11.56
C ALA A 17 -3.27 14.68 12.12
N SER A 18 -4.56 14.56 12.42
CA SER A 18 -5.16 13.31 12.92
C SER A 18 -5.13 12.16 11.91
N ALA A 19 -5.00 12.47 10.62
CA ALA A 19 -4.93 11.50 9.53
C ALA A 19 -3.49 11.24 9.02
N GLN A 20 -2.47 11.84 9.66
CA GLN A 20 -1.07 11.65 9.24
C GLN A 20 -0.59 10.23 9.57
N PRO A 21 0.08 9.54 8.62
CA PRO A 21 0.61 8.19 8.84
C PRO A 21 1.45 8.04 10.11
N GLU A 22 2.30 9.02 10.41
CA GLU A 22 3.14 9.05 11.62
C GLU A 22 2.34 8.90 12.91
N ARG A 23 1.14 9.49 12.97
CA ARG A 23 0.26 9.43 14.14
C ARG A 23 -0.62 8.19 14.12
N CYS A 24 -1.24 7.91 12.98
CA CYS A 24 -2.18 6.79 12.85
C CYS A 24 -1.47 5.44 12.98
N VAL A 25 -0.34 5.25 12.30
CA VAL A 25 0.36 3.96 12.26
C VAL A 25 0.91 3.63 13.64
N ALA A 26 1.63 4.56 14.27
CA ALA A 26 2.26 4.34 15.56
C ALA A 26 1.27 3.88 16.65
N ALA A 27 0.04 4.40 16.64
CA ALA A 27 -1.00 4.04 17.60
C ALA A 27 -1.58 2.63 17.42
N HIS A 28 -1.38 1.99 16.26
CA HIS A 28 -1.96 0.69 15.91
C HIS A 28 -0.90 -0.39 15.65
N LEU A 29 0.38 -0.08 15.86
CA LEU A 29 1.43 -1.10 15.75
C LEU A 29 1.32 -2.07 16.93
N PRO A 30 1.38 -3.39 16.68
CA PRO A 30 1.50 -4.35 17.75
C PRO A 30 2.83 -4.13 18.47
N ALA A 31 2.86 -4.33 19.78
CA ALA A 31 4.13 -4.33 20.50
C ALA A 31 4.94 -5.58 20.09
N PRO A 32 6.25 -5.49 19.82
CA PRO A 32 7.04 -6.60 19.29
C PRO A 32 6.98 -7.88 20.15
N ASP A 33 6.86 -7.73 21.47
CA ASP A 33 6.71 -8.80 22.46
C ASP A 33 5.37 -9.54 22.38
N THR A 34 4.35 -8.94 21.76
CA THR A 34 3.05 -9.60 21.51
C THR A 34 3.07 -10.54 20.30
N LEU A 35 4.14 -10.52 19.50
CA LEU A 35 4.30 -11.40 18.34
C LEU A 35 4.80 -12.79 18.75
N ARG A 36 4.61 -13.77 17.87
CA ARG A 36 4.99 -15.18 18.09
C ARG A 36 6.49 -15.47 17.94
N GLY A 37 7.32 -14.43 17.92
CA GLY A 37 8.78 -14.54 17.81
C GLY A 37 9.33 -14.90 16.41
N GLY A 38 8.48 -14.99 15.39
CA GLY A 38 8.92 -15.19 14.00
C GLY A 38 9.38 -13.89 13.32
N ARG A 39 9.56 -13.95 11.99
CA ARG A 39 9.98 -12.79 11.19
C ARG A 39 8.86 -11.76 11.09
N VAL A 40 9.24 -10.48 11.05
CA VAL A 40 8.31 -9.38 10.75
C VAL A 40 8.58 -8.88 9.33
N ILE A 41 7.57 -9.01 8.49
CA ILE A 41 7.64 -8.69 7.07
C ILE A 41 6.63 -7.59 6.78
N VAL A 42 7.12 -6.42 6.37
CA VAL A 42 6.29 -5.28 6.02
C VAL A 42 6.05 -5.27 4.52
N ILE A 43 4.78 -5.34 4.12
CA ILE A 43 4.38 -5.16 2.72
C ILE A 43 3.40 -4.00 2.61
N GLY A 44 3.31 -3.36 1.46
CA GLY A 44 2.33 -2.29 1.32
C GLY A 44 2.24 -1.69 -0.06
N ALA A 45 1.09 -1.09 -0.34
CA ALA A 45 0.89 -0.33 -1.55
C ALA A 45 -0.15 0.78 -1.40
N GLY A 46 0.11 1.91 -2.04
CA GLY A 46 -0.80 3.04 -2.10
C GLY A 46 -0.08 4.38 -2.08
N LYS A 47 -0.83 5.48 -2.18
CA LYS A 47 -0.28 6.84 -2.23
C LYS A 47 0.41 7.27 -0.94
N ALA A 48 0.01 6.72 0.19
CA ALA A 48 0.56 7.04 1.52
C ALA A 48 1.45 5.91 2.08
N SER A 49 1.61 4.80 1.35
CA SER A 49 2.27 3.59 1.85
C SER A 49 3.74 3.85 2.22
N ALA A 50 4.46 4.66 1.45
CA ALA A 50 5.85 5.02 1.75
C ALA A 50 5.99 5.79 3.08
N ALA A 51 5.14 6.79 3.32
CA ALA A 51 5.10 7.51 4.59
C ALA A 51 4.66 6.59 5.76
N MET A 52 3.73 5.67 5.52
CA MET A 52 3.37 4.65 6.51
C MET A 52 4.57 3.75 6.83
N ALA A 53 5.35 3.33 5.83
CA ALA A 53 6.53 2.49 6.02
C ALA A 53 7.60 3.18 6.87
N GLN A 54 7.87 4.45 6.58
CA GLN A 54 8.79 5.26 7.38
C GLN A 54 8.30 5.39 8.82
N ALA A 55 6.99 5.59 9.03
CA ALA A 55 6.41 5.63 10.38
C ALA A 55 6.60 4.30 11.12
N VAL A 56 6.38 3.15 10.46
CA VAL A 56 6.68 1.82 11.03
C VAL A 56 8.15 1.75 11.42
N GLU A 57 9.06 2.06 10.50
CA GLU A 57 10.49 1.91 10.73
C GLU A 57 11.00 2.82 11.86
N SER A 58 10.42 4.00 12.03
CA SER A 58 10.79 4.94 13.11
C SER A 58 10.35 4.47 14.51
N ARG A 59 9.31 3.63 14.59
CA ARG A 59 8.68 3.23 15.86
C ARG A 59 8.90 1.76 16.21
N TRP A 60 9.32 0.94 15.25
CA TRP A 60 9.53 -0.48 15.44
C TRP A 60 10.91 -0.78 16.02
N ASP A 61 10.92 -1.22 17.28
CA ASP A 61 12.11 -1.64 18.01
C ASP A 61 12.30 -3.16 17.89
N GLY A 62 12.96 -3.58 16.80
CA GLY A 62 13.19 -4.99 16.49
C GLY A 62 13.56 -5.23 15.01
N PRO A 63 13.96 -6.46 14.65
CA PRO A 63 14.24 -6.80 13.27
C PRO A 63 12.96 -6.76 12.42
N LEU A 64 13.04 -6.13 11.26
CA LEU A 64 12.02 -6.17 10.23
C LEU A 64 12.67 -6.14 8.85
N THR A 65 11.97 -6.66 7.86
CA THR A 65 12.29 -6.51 6.43
C THR A 65 11.02 -6.13 5.68
N GLY A 66 11.11 -5.59 4.48
CA GLY A 66 9.89 -5.28 3.75
C GLY A 66 10.08 -4.68 2.37
N LEU A 67 8.98 -4.63 1.63
CA LEU A 67 8.86 -3.97 0.33
C LEU A 67 7.54 -3.22 0.29
N VAL A 68 7.59 -1.92 -0.02
CA VAL A 68 6.42 -1.06 -0.11
C VAL A 68 6.43 -0.30 -1.43
N VAL A 69 5.28 -0.28 -2.10
CA VAL A 69 5.12 0.39 -3.40
C VAL A 69 4.33 1.68 -3.27
N THR A 70 4.90 2.77 -3.78
CA THR A 70 4.25 4.09 -3.86
C THR A 70 4.29 4.62 -5.29
N ARG A 71 3.73 5.81 -5.52
CA ARG A 71 3.77 6.47 -6.82
C ARG A 71 5.11 7.18 -7.05
N HIS A 72 5.53 7.26 -8.31
CA HIS A 72 6.73 8.02 -8.74
C HIS A 72 6.80 9.43 -8.14
N GLY A 73 7.96 9.77 -7.55
CA GLY A 73 8.25 11.04 -6.88
C GLY A 73 7.79 11.12 -5.42
N TYR A 74 7.39 10.01 -4.81
CA TYR A 74 6.86 9.96 -3.43
C TYR A 74 7.59 8.94 -2.55
N ALA A 75 8.73 8.42 -3.01
CA ALA A 75 9.64 7.67 -2.16
C ALA A 75 10.07 8.51 -0.95
N VAL A 76 10.24 7.84 0.18
CA VAL A 76 10.80 8.41 1.41
C VAL A 76 11.96 7.53 1.85
N PRO A 77 12.95 8.08 2.57
CA PRO A 77 14.06 7.27 3.05
C PRO A 77 13.59 6.28 4.13
N CYS A 78 13.90 5.01 3.89
CA CYS A 78 13.75 3.87 4.79
C CYS A 78 15.05 3.07 4.73
N ALA A 79 15.56 2.60 5.86
CA ALA A 79 16.81 1.84 5.92
C ALA A 79 16.58 0.32 5.83
N ARG A 80 15.42 -0.15 6.29
CA ARG A 80 15.09 -1.59 6.39
C ARG A 80 13.96 -2.02 5.44
N ILE A 81 13.06 -1.10 5.11
CA ILE A 81 11.96 -1.35 4.17
C ILE A 81 12.34 -0.77 2.81
N GLU A 82 12.35 -1.61 1.78
CA GLU A 82 12.57 -1.15 0.42
C GLU A 82 11.35 -0.38 -0.10
N ILE A 83 11.57 0.83 -0.62
CA ILE A 83 10.54 1.63 -1.27
C ILE A 83 10.70 1.54 -2.79
N VAL A 84 9.68 1.01 -3.45
CA VAL A 84 9.61 0.93 -4.91
C VAL A 84 8.58 1.93 -5.43
N GLU A 85 8.93 2.62 -6.52
CA GLU A 85 8.01 3.55 -7.18
C GLU A 85 7.41 2.94 -8.44
N ALA A 86 6.11 3.13 -8.63
CA ALA A 86 5.35 2.62 -9.76
C ALA A 86 4.31 3.64 -10.25
N ALA A 87 3.77 3.41 -11.45
CA ALA A 87 2.81 4.31 -12.06
C ALA A 87 1.40 4.20 -11.47
N HIS A 88 0.75 5.36 -11.34
CA HIS A 88 -0.66 5.50 -11.00
C HIS A 88 -1.21 6.73 -11.75
N PRO A 89 -2.41 6.69 -12.35
CA PRO A 89 -3.46 5.67 -12.17
C PRO A 89 -3.38 4.49 -13.14
N VAL A 90 -2.53 4.56 -14.18
CA VAL A 90 -2.34 3.46 -15.14
C VAL A 90 -1.13 2.63 -14.69
N PRO A 91 -1.27 1.31 -14.50
CA PRO A 91 -0.19 0.45 -14.03
C PRO A 91 0.99 0.38 -15.01
N ASP A 92 2.20 0.21 -14.51
CA ASP A 92 3.43 0.01 -15.29
C ASP A 92 4.19 -1.27 -14.92
N GLU A 93 5.30 -1.51 -15.62
CA GLU A 93 6.15 -2.68 -15.43
C GLU A 93 6.87 -2.66 -14.06
N ALA A 94 7.15 -1.47 -13.51
CA ALA A 94 7.75 -1.35 -12.18
C ALA A 94 6.79 -1.89 -11.12
N GLY A 95 5.50 -1.53 -11.19
CA GLY A 95 4.47 -2.10 -10.33
C GLY A 95 4.33 -3.61 -10.51
N LEU A 96 4.36 -4.13 -11.74
CA LEU A 96 4.28 -5.57 -12.00
C LEU A 96 5.42 -6.34 -11.32
N ARG A 97 6.67 -5.90 -11.52
CA ARG A 97 7.84 -6.52 -10.89
C ARG A 97 7.77 -6.43 -9.37
N ALA A 98 7.35 -5.28 -8.83
CA ALA A 98 7.18 -5.10 -7.39
C ALA A 98 6.13 -6.05 -6.82
N ALA A 99 5.00 -6.24 -7.52
CA ALA A 99 3.96 -7.17 -7.11
C ALA A 99 4.43 -8.62 -7.08
N ARG A 100 5.24 -9.04 -8.07
CA ARG A 100 5.86 -10.38 -8.07
C ARG A 100 6.79 -10.56 -6.87
N ARG A 101 7.72 -9.62 -6.67
CA ARG A 101 8.68 -9.65 -5.55
C ARG A 101 7.99 -9.65 -4.20
N MET A 102 6.90 -8.89 -4.06
CA MET A 102 6.10 -8.85 -2.83
C MET A 102 5.43 -10.20 -2.55
N LEU A 103 4.91 -10.87 -3.59
CA LEU A 103 4.34 -12.21 -3.46
C LEU A 103 5.41 -13.22 -3.04
N ASP A 104 6.60 -13.16 -3.65
CA ASP A 104 7.72 -14.04 -3.31
C ASP A 104 8.18 -13.82 -1.84
N LEU A 105 8.20 -12.56 -1.38
CA LEU A 105 8.57 -12.18 -0.02
C LEU A 105 7.64 -12.77 1.05
N VAL A 106 6.34 -12.91 0.73
CA VAL A 106 5.33 -13.50 1.63
C VAL A 106 5.01 -14.96 1.31
N SER A 107 5.79 -15.59 0.43
CA SER A 107 5.68 -17.02 0.15
C SER A 107 6.50 -17.82 1.16
N GLY A 108 5.99 -18.99 1.56
CA GLY A 108 6.72 -19.89 2.47
C GLY A 108 6.85 -19.38 3.92
N LEU A 109 5.87 -18.60 4.39
CA LEU A 109 5.82 -18.13 5.77
C LEU A 109 5.56 -19.27 6.75
N ARG A 110 6.12 -19.11 7.95
CA ARG A 110 5.84 -19.98 9.09
C ARG A 110 4.68 -19.40 9.92
N PRO A 111 3.97 -20.22 10.71
CA PRO A 111 2.87 -19.74 11.57
C PRO A 111 3.30 -18.67 12.60
N GLU A 112 4.59 -18.58 12.90
CA GLU A 112 5.16 -17.59 13.81
C GLU A 112 5.49 -16.25 13.12
N ASP A 113 5.61 -16.25 11.79
CA ASP A 113 5.91 -15.05 11.01
C ASP A 113 4.70 -14.10 10.99
N THR A 114 4.98 -12.80 10.98
CA THR A 114 3.96 -11.75 10.95
C THR A 114 4.13 -10.90 9.69
N VAL A 115 3.05 -10.74 8.92
CA VAL A 115 2.99 -9.82 7.79
C VAL A 115 2.22 -8.57 8.19
N LEU A 116 2.90 -7.42 8.17
CA LEU A 116 2.28 -6.11 8.39
C LEU A 116 1.95 -5.47 7.04
N CYS A 117 0.66 -5.35 6.73
CA CYS A 117 0.17 -4.82 5.46
C CYS A 117 -0.18 -3.31 5.55
N LEU A 118 0.59 -2.46 4.87
CA LEU A 118 0.41 -1.01 4.80
C LEU A 118 -0.37 -0.62 3.53
N ILE A 119 -1.69 -0.53 3.64
CA ILE A 119 -2.58 -0.30 2.49
C ILE A 119 -3.16 1.11 2.51
N SER A 120 -3.07 1.81 1.38
CA SER A 120 -3.78 3.07 1.14
C SER A 120 -4.32 3.15 -0.29
N GLY A 121 -5.02 4.24 -0.61
CA GLY A 121 -5.64 4.40 -1.94
C GLY A 121 -4.64 4.31 -3.08
N GLY A 122 -5.02 3.65 -4.18
CA GLY A 122 -4.19 3.49 -5.39
C GLY A 122 -3.53 2.12 -5.55
N GLY A 123 -3.67 1.21 -4.57
CA GLY A 123 -3.04 -0.12 -4.60
C GLY A 123 -3.31 -0.95 -5.87
N SER A 124 -4.52 -0.88 -6.45
CA SER A 124 -4.85 -1.63 -7.68
C SER A 124 -3.97 -1.29 -8.89
N ALA A 125 -3.47 -0.05 -8.96
CA ALA A 125 -2.58 0.37 -10.05
C ALA A 125 -1.11 0.09 -9.72
N LEU A 126 -0.75 0.18 -8.43
CA LEU A 126 0.64 0.04 -7.97
C LEU A 126 1.08 -1.43 -7.82
N LEU A 127 0.14 -2.36 -7.61
CA LEU A 127 0.41 -3.81 -7.57
C LEU A 127 -0.39 -4.57 -8.64
N PRO A 128 -0.10 -4.35 -9.94
CA PRO A 128 -0.85 -4.97 -11.02
C PRO A 128 -0.32 -6.37 -11.34
N LEU A 129 -0.60 -7.39 -10.50
CA LEU A 129 -0.25 -8.77 -10.86
C LEU A 129 -1.39 -9.43 -11.67
N PRO A 130 -1.21 -9.76 -12.96
CA PRO A 130 -2.19 -10.52 -13.73
C PRO A 130 -2.29 -11.96 -13.23
N LEU A 131 -3.44 -12.61 -13.48
CA LEU A 131 -3.52 -14.07 -13.39
C LEU A 131 -2.70 -14.73 -14.50
N ASP A 132 -2.39 -16.00 -14.31
CA ASP A 132 -1.73 -16.81 -15.33
C ASP A 132 -2.55 -16.80 -16.63
N GLY A 133 -1.86 -16.63 -17.75
CA GLY A 133 -2.48 -16.46 -19.07
C GLY A 133 -2.90 -15.02 -19.41
N LEU A 134 -2.77 -14.06 -18.49
CA LEU A 134 -3.01 -12.64 -18.74
C LEU A 134 -1.70 -11.83 -18.67
N THR A 135 -1.64 -10.76 -19.47
CA THR A 135 -0.54 -9.80 -19.47
C THR A 135 -0.90 -8.51 -18.72
N LEU A 136 0.11 -7.68 -18.44
CA LEU A 136 -0.11 -6.31 -17.94
C LEU A 136 -0.94 -5.47 -18.93
N GLN A 137 -0.69 -5.65 -20.22
CA GLN A 137 -1.39 -4.95 -21.30
C GLN A 137 -2.88 -5.32 -21.30
N ASP A 138 -3.23 -6.58 -21.04
CA ASP A 138 -4.63 -7.01 -20.93
C ASP A 138 -5.34 -6.29 -19.77
N LYS A 139 -4.71 -6.21 -18.59
CA LYS A 139 -5.27 -5.47 -17.46
C LYS A 139 -5.45 -3.99 -17.78
N GLN A 140 -4.49 -3.37 -18.46
CA GLN A 140 -4.58 -1.97 -18.89
C GLN A 140 -5.73 -1.77 -19.89
N ALA A 141 -5.88 -2.68 -20.86
CA ALA A 141 -6.94 -2.63 -21.87
C ALA A 141 -8.32 -2.75 -21.23
N VAL A 142 -8.51 -3.73 -20.33
CA VAL A 142 -9.76 -3.88 -19.58
C VAL A 142 -10.06 -2.64 -18.74
N ASN A 143 -9.06 -2.06 -18.06
CA ASN A 143 -9.27 -0.85 -17.27
C ASN A 143 -9.69 0.35 -18.13
N ARG A 144 -9.13 0.51 -19.33
CA ARG A 144 -9.56 1.56 -20.29
C ARG A 144 -10.99 1.33 -20.77
N ALA A 145 -11.35 0.09 -21.11
CA ALA A 145 -12.70 -0.24 -21.56
C ALA A 145 -13.74 0.03 -20.46
N LEU A 146 -13.45 -0.34 -19.21
CA LEU A 146 -14.32 -0.09 -18.06
C LEU A 146 -14.50 1.40 -17.75
N LEU A 147 -13.45 2.21 -17.91
CA LEU A 147 -13.55 3.67 -17.76
C LEU A 147 -14.43 4.28 -18.87
N ALA A 148 -14.26 3.83 -20.11
CA ALA A 148 -15.02 4.31 -21.25
C ALA A 148 -16.51 3.90 -21.21
N SER A 149 -16.83 2.79 -20.52
CA SER A 149 -18.21 2.28 -20.43
C SER A 149 -19.06 2.98 -19.38
N GLY A 150 -18.51 3.93 -18.61
CA GLY A 150 -19.21 4.57 -17.50
C GLY A 150 -19.47 3.64 -16.30
N ALA A 151 -18.73 2.53 -16.18
CA ALA A 151 -18.89 1.60 -15.07
C ALA A 151 -18.59 2.29 -13.72
N THR A 152 -19.38 1.97 -12.71
CA THR A 152 -19.15 2.44 -11.34
C THR A 152 -17.86 1.85 -10.77
N ILE A 153 -17.24 2.54 -9.81
CA ILE A 153 -16.02 2.04 -9.15
C ILE A 153 -16.19 0.64 -8.55
N ARG A 154 -17.40 0.31 -8.10
CA ARG A 154 -17.73 -1.01 -7.54
C ARG A 154 -17.70 -2.10 -8.61
N GLU A 155 -18.28 -1.84 -9.78
CA GLU A 155 -18.26 -2.76 -10.93
C GLU A 155 -16.84 -2.92 -11.47
N MET A 156 -16.13 -1.80 -11.65
CA MET A 156 -14.73 -1.83 -12.08
C MET A 156 -13.85 -2.65 -11.14
N THR A 157 -14.02 -2.48 -9.83
CA THR A 157 -13.27 -3.23 -8.83
C THR A 157 -13.68 -4.69 -8.78
N CYS A 158 -14.95 -5.00 -9.03
CA CYS A 158 -15.42 -6.38 -9.18
C CYS A 158 -14.66 -7.09 -10.31
N VAL A 159 -14.67 -6.54 -11.52
CA VAL A 159 -13.98 -7.13 -12.68
C VAL A 159 -12.47 -7.22 -12.43
N ARG A 160 -11.82 -6.12 -12.03
CA ARG A 160 -10.36 -6.08 -11.86
C ARG A 160 -9.83 -7.08 -10.82
N ARG A 161 -10.60 -7.38 -9.76
CA ARG A 161 -10.21 -8.40 -8.76
C ARG A 161 -10.20 -9.80 -9.35
N HIS A 162 -11.14 -10.13 -10.24
CA HIS A 162 -11.18 -11.45 -10.89
C HIS A 162 -10.04 -11.66 -11.89
N LEU A 163 -9.38 -10.60 -12.36
CA LEU A 163 -8.25 -10.64 -13.30
C LEU A 163 -6.88 -10.49 -12.61
N SER A 164 -6.83 -10.69 -11.29
CA SER A 164 -5.65 -10.40 -10.47
C SER A 164 -5.26 -11.59 -9.64
N ALA A 165 -3.97 -11.88 -9.57
CA ALA A 165 -3.44 -12.99 -8.78
C ALA A 165 -3.32 -12.67 -7.28
N ILE A 166 -3.36 -11.40 -6.87
CA ILE A 166 -3.13 -10.98 -5.46
C ILE A 166 -4.27 -10.16 -4.85
N THR A 167 -5.21 -9.66 -5.66
CA THR A 167 -6.35 -8.91 -5.13
C THR A 167 -7.61 -9.76 -5.16
N GLY A 168 -8.45 -9.68 -4.12
CA GLY A 168 -9.69 -10.46 -4.03
C GLY A 168 -9.65 -11.64 -3.05
N CYS A 169 -8.80 -11.55 -2.02
CA CYS A 169 -8.63 -12.59 -0.98
C CYS A 169 -8.13 -13.93 -1.55
N ARG A 170 -7.01 -13.87 -2.28
CA ARG A 170 -6.29 -15.03 -2.80
C ARG A 170 -5.11 -15.36 -1.90
#